data_AF-A0A6J4UZ69-F1
#
_entry.id   AF-A0A6J4UZ69-F1
#
_cell.length_a   1.000
_cell.length_b   1.000
_cell.length_c   1.000
_cell.angle_alpha   90.00
_cell.angle_beta   90.00
_cell.angle_gamma   90.00
#
_symmetry.space_group_name_H-M   'P 1'
#
loop_
_entity.id
_entity.type
_entity.pdbx_description
1 polymer ?
#
loop_
_entity_poly.entity_id
_entity_poly.type
_entity_poly.pdbx_seq_one_letter_code
_entity_poly.pdbx_strand_id
1 'polypeptide(L)'
;MTSAFHRHHRSGERSIEAILSALPDAFPVERHSDRELQRRAFRFTAGFSVPTASDAHHLSLADRLGADRWTTDRKLTDAVRPALPWVYRVAG
;
A
#
# COMPACT_ATOMS: atom_id res chain seq x y z
N MET A 1 2.65 -1.74 -6.79
CA MET A 1 2.98 -3.02 -7.44
C MET A 1 4.36 -3.01 -8.12
N THR A 2 4.75 -1.95 -8.83
CA THR A 2 6.08 -1.85 -9.49
C THR A 2 7.27 -2.04 -8.53
N SER A 3 7.18 -1.59 -7.28
CA SER A 3 8.26 -1.74 -6.29
C SER A 3 8.48 -3.16 -5.77
N ALA A 4 7.45 -4.02 -5.74
CA ALA A 4 7.55 -5.41 -5.29
C ALA A 4 8.20 -6.30 -6.36
N PHE A 5 7.82 -6.10 -7.63
CA PHE A 5 8.42 -6.76 -8.77
C PHE A 5 9.85 -6.32 -9.05
N HIS A 6 10.15 -5.02 -8.90
CA HIS A 6 11.52 -4.50 -8.97
C HIS A 6 12.46 -5.13 -7.92
N ARG A 7 11.92 -5.53 -6.75
CA ARG A 7 12.70 -6.23 -5.71
C ARG A 7 12.99 -7.69 -6.07
N HIS A 8 12.00 -8.43 -6.59
CA HIS A 8 12.17 -9.81 -7.07
C HIS A 8 13.14 -9.92 -8.27
N HIS A 9 13.14 -8.91 -9.14
CA HIS A 9 14.17 -8.82 -10.18
C HIS A 9 15.57 -8.62 -9.59
N ARG A 10 15.70 -7.81 -8.52
CA ARG A 10 16.99 -7.60 -7.83
C ARG A 10 17.49 -8.79 -7.01
N SER A 11 16.64 -9.74 -6.61
CA SER A 11 17.06 -10.98 -5.94
C SER A 11 17.45 -12.10 -6.92
N GLY A 12 17.26 -11.91 -8.24
CA GLY A 12 17.57 -12.92 -9.26
C GLY A 12 16.57 -14.08 -9.35
N GLU A 13 15.46 -14.01 -8.62
CA GLU A 13 14.53 -15.16 -8.46
C GLU A 13 13.56 -15.33 -9.64
N ARG A 14 13.31 -14.29 -10.45
CA ARG A 14 12.49 -14.38 -11.68
C ARG A 14 12.97 -13.37 -12.74
N SER A 15 12.97 -13.76 -14.02
CA SER A 15 13.21 -12.83 -15.12
C SER A 15 12.09 -11.79 -15.20
N ILE A 16 12.41 -10.59 -15.70
CA ILE A 16 11.40 -9.54 -15.97
C ILE A 16 10.27 -10.07 -16.84
N GLU A 17 10.59 -10.93 -17.81
CA GLU A 17 9.62 -11.52 -18.73
C GLU A 17 8.60 -12.43 -18.03
N ALA A 18 9.07 -13.29 -17.10
CA ALA A 18 8.18 -14.13 -16.29
C ALA A 18 7.31 -13.33 -15.31
N ILE A 19 7.79 -12.16 -14.88
CA ILE A 19 7.01 -11.22 -14.07
C ILE A 19 5.91 -10.58 -14.91
N LEU A 20 6.26 -10.08 -16.10
CA LEU A 20 5.33 -9.38 -16.98
C LEU A 20 4.23 -10.33 -17.50
N SER A 21 4.57 -11.58 -17.81
CA SER A 21 3.59 -12.60 -18.26
C SER A 21 2.62 -13.03 -17.16
N ALA A 22 2.98 -12.85 -15.89
CA ALA A 22 2.11 -13.15 -14.75
C ALA A 22 1.22 -11.95 -14.35
N LEU A 23 1.42 -10.77 -14.95
CA LEU A 23 0.53 -9.64 -14.73
C LEU A 23 -0.78 -9.88 -15.48
N PRO A 24 -1.95 -9.71 -14.85
CA PRO A 24 -3.22 -9.79 -15.57
C PRO A 24 -3.33 -8.65 -16.58
N ASP A 25 -3.94 -8.94 -17.74
CA ASP A 25 -4.11 -8.00 -18.86
C ASP A 25 -4.87 -6.73 -18.46
N ALA A 26 -5.79 -6.85 -17.50
CA ALA A 26 -6.50 -5.73 -16.91
C ALA A 26 -6.70 -5.97 -15.42
N PHE A 27 -6.32 -4.97 -14.63
CA PHE A 27 -6.71 -4.89 -13.23
C PHE A 27 -7.83 -3.85 -13.15
N PRO A 28 -9.06 -4.21 -12.78
CA PRO A 28 -10.15 -3.24 -12.64
C PRO A 28 -9.91 -2.39 -11.38
N VAL A 29 -8.98 -1.44 -11.47
CA VAL A 29 -8.66 -0.49 -10.41
C VAL A 29 -9.28 0.85 -10.75
N GLU A 30 -10.17 1.33 -9.89
CA GLU A 30 -10.62 2.72 -9.95
C GLU A 30 -9.55 3.65 -9.38
N ARG A 31 -9.22 4.71 -10.13
CA ARG A 31 -8.24 5.70 -9.70
C ARG A 31 -8.95 6.81 -8.94
N HIS A 32 -8.59 6.98 -7.68
CA HIS A 32 -9.06 8.09 -6.86
C HIS A 32 -7.95 9.10 -6.62
N SER A 33 -8.21 10.35 -6.99
CA SER A 33 -7.29 11.46 -6.74
C SER A 33 -8.08 12.76 -6.59
N ASP A 34 -8.30 13.16 -5.35
CA ASP A 34 -8.93 14.43 -5.01
C ASP A 34 -8.21 15.08 -3.81
N ARG A 35 -8.50 16.36 -3.61
CA ARG A 35 -7.82 17.19 -2.60
C ARG A 35 -8.11 16.73 -1.17
N GLU A 36 -9.27 16.13 -0.90
CA GLU A 36 -9.60 15.66 0.44
C GLU A 36 -8.79 14.40 0.77
N LEU A 37 -8.58 13.52 -0.21
CA LEU A 37 -7.72 12.36 -0.07
C LEU A 37 -6.27 12.77 0.27
N GLN A 38 -5.75 13.82 -0.36
CA GLN A 38 -4.43 14.39 -0.06
C GLN A 38 -4.36 14.99 1.35
N ARG A 39 -5.38 15.76 1.75
CA ARG A 39 -5.44 16.35 3.11
C ARG A 39 -5.46 15.27 4.19
N ARG A 40 -6.25 14.22 3.98
CA ARG A 40 -6.33 13.10 4.91
C ARG A 40 -5.02 12.30 4.93
N ALA A 41 -4.37 12.09 3.79
CA ALA A 41 -3.03 11.49 3.76
C ALA A 41 -2.02 12.32 4.57
N PHE A 42 -2.05 13.65 4.46
CA PHE A 42 -1.20 14.52 5.26
C PHE A 42 -1.48 14.39 6.77
N ARG A 43 -2.76 14.28 7.17
CA ARG A 43 -3.11 13.99 8.57
C ARG A 43 -2.55 12.66 9.06
N PHE A 44 -2.55 11.61 8.23
CA PHE A 44 -1.90 10.35 8.55
C PHE A 44 -0.39 10.50 8.75
N THR A 45 0.30 11.28 7.91
CA THR A 45 1.73 11.55 8.10
C THR A 45 2.06 12.35 9.36
N ALA A 46 1.13 13.20 9.81
CA ALA A 46 1.31 13.97 11.04
C ALA A 46 0.97 13.16 12.31
N GLY A 47 -0.03 12.28 12.22
CA GLY A 47 -0.50 11.48 13.36
C GLY A 47 0.24 10.16 13.56
N PHE A 48 0.89 9.65 12.53
CA PHE A 48 1.58 8.36 12.56
C PHE A 48 2.95 8.44 11.89
N SER A 49 3.91 7.70 12.43
CA SER A 49 5.23 7.50 11.83
C SER A 49 5.16 6.53 10.64
N VAL A 50 4.34 6.85 9.64
CA VAL A 50 4.18 6.03 8.43
C VAL A 50 5.48 6.01 7.61
N PRO A 51 5.87 4.85 7.05
CA PRO A 51 7.17 4.72 6.38
C PRO A 51 7.35 5.59 5.13
N THR A 52 6.24 5.85 4.41
CA THR A 52 6.26 6.63 3.17
C THR A 52 5.00 7.48 3.00
N ALA A 53 5.10 8.54 2.18
CA ALA A 53 3.93 9.33 1.75
C ALA A 53 2.92 8.50 0.94
N SER A 54 3.36 7.42 0.28
CA SER A 54 2.49 6.49 -0.45
C SER A 54 1.64 5.66 0.51
N ASP A 55 2.21 5.23 1.65
CA ASP A 55 1.46 4.51 2.67
C ASP A 55 0.35 5.36 3.26
N ALA A 56 0.62 6.64 3.51
CA ALA A 56 -0.38 7.60 3.97
C ALA A 56 -1.53 7.78 2.97
N HIS A 57 -1.24 7.83 1.66
CA HIS A 57 -2.27 7.92 0.62
C HIS A 57 -3.15 6.67 0.56
N HIS A 58 -2.54 5.49 0.65
CA HIS A 58 -3.31 4.25 0.68
C HIS A 58 -4.12 4.08 1.98
N LEU A 59 -3.64 4.60 3.12
CA LEU A 59 -4.42 4.64 4.37
C LEU A 59 -5.61 5.58 4.22
N SER A 60 -5.39 6.76 3.66
CA SER A 60 -6.43 7.74 3.36
C SER A 60 -7.53 7.19 2.44
N LEU A 61 -7.14 6.42 1.43
CA LEU A 61 -8.09 5.78 0.53
C LEU A 61 -8.89 4.67 1.23
N ALA A 62 -8.23 3.76 1.96
CA ALA A 62 -8.90 2.69 2.69
C ALA A 62 -9.90 3.23 3.73
N ASP A 63 -9.49 4.24 4.50
CA ASP A 63 -10.33 4.92 5.48
C ASP A 63 -11.56 5.57 4.83
N ARG A 64 -11.38 6.26 3.69
CA ARG A 64 -12.51 6.86 2.95
C ARG A 64 -13.49 5.81 2.44
N LEU A 65 -12.99 4.67 1.98
CA LEU A 65 -13.81 3.59 1.45
C LEU A 65 -14.42 2.70 2.55
N GLY A 66 -14.07 2.92 3.82
CA GLY A 66 -14.47 2.03 4.92
C GLY A 66 -13.94 0.60 4.73
N ALA A 67 -12.79 0.46 4.08
CA ALA A 67 -12.23 -0.82 3.68
C ALA A 67 -11.08 -1.24 4.60
N ASP A 68 -10.99 -2.54 4.86
CA ASP A 68 -9.85 -3.13 5.53
C ASP A 68 -8.61 -3.06 4.64
N ARG A 69 -7.45 -2.78 5.26
CA ARG A 69 -6.16 -2.76 4.57
C ARG A 69 -5.29 -3.91 5.02
N TRP A 70 -4.85 -4.70 4.05
CA TRP A 70 -3.91 -5.80 4.26
C TRP A 70 -2.54 -5.45 3.69
N THR A 71 -1.48 -5.66 4.47
CA THR A 71 -0.11 -5.34 4.05
C THR A 71 0.91 -6.35 4.59
N THR A 72 1.99 -6.57 3.84
CA THR A 72 3.17 -7.31 4.33
C THR A 72 4.14 -6.39 5.10
N ASP A 73 3.92 -5.07 5.07
CA ASP A 73 4.78 -4.10 5.75
C ASP A 73 4.51 -4.10 7.27
N ARG A 74 5.42 -4.75 8.00
CA ARG A 74 5.40 -4.79 9.46
C ARG A 74 5.55 -3.40 10.07
N LYS A 75 6.43 -2.55 9.54
CA LYS A 75 6.69 -1.21 10.12
C LYS A 75 5.44 -0.34 10.01
N LEU A 76 4.77 -0.38 8.86
CA LEU A 76 3.50 0.31 8.67
C LEU A 76 2.45 -0.19 9.66
N THR A 77 2.28 -1.52 9.76
CA THR A 77 1.26 -2.10 10.65
C THR A 77 1.53 -1.72 12.10
N ASP A 78 2.75 -1.89 12.58
CA ASP A 78 3.13 -1.58 13.97
C ASP A 78 2.92 -0.09 14.29
N ALA A 79 3.20 0.81 13.33
CA ALA A 79 3.04 2.25 13.53
C ALA A 79 1.59 2.71 13.67
N VAL A 80 0.62 1.98 13.10
CA VAL A 80 -0.78 2.45 13.01
C VAL A 80 -1.79 1.60 13.77
N ARG A 81 -1.47 0.32 14.03
CA ARG A 81 -2.39 -0.65 14.66
C ARG A 81 -3.02 -0.19 15.97
N PRO A 82 -2.36 0.59 16.85
CA PRO A 82 -3.01 1.09 18.07
C PRO A 82 -4.23 1.98 17.80
N ALA A 83 -4.28 2.66 16.66
CA ALA A 83 -5.36 3.61 16.33
C ALA A 83 -6.20 3.19 15.12
N LEU A 84 -5.65 2.38 14.20
CA LEU A 84 -6.30 1.93 12.98
C LEU A 84 -6.49 0.41 13.04
N PRO A 85 -7.56 -0.09 13.69
CA PRO A 85 -7.78 -1.53 13.87
C PRO A 85 -8.08 -2.27 12.55
N TRP A 86 -8.43 -1.54 11.50
CA TRP A 86 -8.70 -2.04 10.15
C TRP A 86 -7.43 -2.25 9.30
N VAL A 87 -6.23 -2.03 9.86
CA VAL A 87 -4.95 -2.32 9.18
C VAL A 87 -4.36 -3.62 9.70
N TYR A 88 -4.31 -4.63 8.82
CA TYR A 88 -3.87 -5.97 9.13
C TYR A 88 -2.55 -6.32 8.44
N ARG A 89 -1.74 -7.10 9.14
CA ARG A 89 -0.56 -7.73 8.57
C ARG A 89 -0.93 -9.09 7.98
N VAL A 90 -0.62 -9.32 6.71
CA VAL A 90 -0.62 -10.68 6.13
C VAL A 90 0.70 -11.37 6.45
N ALA A 91 0.63 -12.68 6.74
CA ALA A 91 1.83 -13.52 6.76
C ALA A 91 2.41 -13.53 5.35
N GLY A 92 3.70 -13.21 5.24
CA GLY A 92 4.48 -13.26 4.01
C GLY A 92 5.38 -14.48 4.00
#